data_AF-A0A8H7SV12-F1
#
_entry.id   AF-A0A8H7SV12-F1
#
_cell.length_a   1.000
_cell.length_b   1.000
_cell.length_c   1.000
_cell.angle_alpha   90.00
_cell.angle_beta   90.00
_cell.angle_gamma   90.00
#
_symmetry.space_group_name_H-M   'P 1'
#
loop_
_entity.id
_entity.type
_entity.pdbx_description
1 polymer ?
#
loop_
_entity_poly.entity_id
_entity_poly.type
_entity_poly.pdbx_seq_one_letter_code
_entity_poly.pdbx_strand_id
1 'polypeptide(L)'
;MYHYGYGFIFSDDAQYYDDLLFDVMLDLAAKAFKVSGECIMLILFEVWKLSLALDGVRHSNSRTMWASASFTIFSFGFSILMITEYIKWIEVGKEVEIRNMAPEWVGELKRTNLNLLIALSCISFLIIPATFYTAVKVAKDFGWDAYKKIGSSIKIQKDWHAIAGFCSASLIAAIGLKEFVQWKPFSRKTPKRQSAIYSTMSQVDRFDGLEAQRAEEPIDD
;
A
#
# COMPACT_ATOMS: atom_id res chain seq x y z
N MET A 1 -13.63 -42.73 50.19
CA MET A 1 -13.92 -42.80 48.74
C MET A 1 -14.62 -41.50 48.40
N TYR A 2 -13.86 -40.46 48.03
CA TYR A 2 -14.39 -39.15 47.65
C TYR A 2 -13.94 -38.86 46.22
N HIS A 3 -14.89 -38.97 45.29
CA HIS A 3 -14.74 -38.48 43.93
C HIS A 3 -15.12 -36.99 43.95
N TYR A 4 -14.11 -36.12 43.96
CA TYR A 4 -14.32 -34.72 43.59
C TYR A 4 -14.23 -34.62 42.07
N GLY A 5 -15.37 -34.32 41.45
CA GLY A 5 -15.48 -34.00 40.04
C GLY A 5 -14.80 -32.67 39.76
N TYR A 6 -13.67 -32.71 39.08
CA TYR A 6 -13.12 -31.56 38.37
C TYR A 6 -13.94 -31.37 37.08
N GLY A 7 -15.10 -30.73 37.23
CA GLY A 7 -15.90 -30.26 36.12
C GLY A 7 -15.26 -29.02 35.49
N PHE A 8 -14.75 -29.18 34.27
CA PHE A 8 -15.06 -28.31 33.14
C PHE A 8 -15.23 -26.79 33.44
N ILE A 9 -14.12 -26.07 33.68
CA ILE A 9 -14.07 -24.58 33.59
C ILE A 9 -13.01 -24.12 32.54
N PHE A 10 -12.43 -25.04 31.76
CA PHE A 10 -11.40 -24.71 30.76
C PHE A 10 -11.92 -24.41 29.35
N SER A 11 -13.25 -24.43 29.13
CA SER A 11 -13.80 -24.35 27.77
C SER A 11 -14.01 -22.92 27.25
N ASP A 12 -14.35 -21.96 28.13
CA ASP A 12 -14.73 -20.61 27.68
C ASP A 12 -13.51 -19.71 27.41
N ASP A 13 -12.45 -19.83 28.22
CA ASP A 13 -11.20 -19.08 28.00
C ASP A 13 -10.52 -19.49 26.69
N ALA A 14 -10.50 -20.80 26.38
CA ALA A 14 -9.90 -21.32 25.16
C ALA A 14 -10.61 -20.78 23.89
N GLN A 15 -11.95 -20.68 23.93
CA GLN A 15 -12.73 -20.20 22.80
C GLN A 15 -12.54 -18.68 22.57
N TYR A 16 -12.34 -17.90 23.64
CA TYR A 16 -12.02 -16.47 23.53
C TYR A 16 -10.65 -16.20 22.88
N TYR A 17 -9.63 -17.00 23.22
CA TYR A 17 -8.31 -16.89 22.59
C TYR A 17 -8.33 -17.26 21.10
N ASP A 18 -9.13 -18.25 20.71
CA ASP A 18 -9.28 -18.65 19.31
C ASP A 18 -9.93 -17.57 18.44
N ASP A 19 -10.98 -16.90 18.93
CA ASP A 19 -11.65 -15.80 18.22
C ASP A 19 -10.71 -14.58 18.06
N LEU A 20 -9.98 -14.21 19.12
CA LEU A 20 -9.00 -13.11 19.07
C LEU A 20 -7.86 -13.43 18.10
N LEU A 21 -7.39 -14.68 18.09
CA LEU A 21 -6.35 -15.14 17.18
C LEU A 21 -6.81 -15.05 15.72
N PHE A 22 -8.05 -15.47 15.44
CA PHE A 22 -8.63 -15.39 14.10
C PHE A 22 -8.70 -13.94 13.59
N ASP A 23 -9.12 -13.00 14.43
CA ASP A 23 -9.18 -11.57 14.06
C ASP A 23 -7.80 -10.98 13.76
N VAL A 24 -6.79 -11.29 14.59
CA VAL A 24 -5.41 -10.86 14.37
C VAL A 24 -4.84 -11.45 13.07
N MET A 25 -5.08 -12.74 12.82
CA MET A 25 -4.65 -13.40 11.58
C MET A 25 -5.32 -12.79 10.35
N LEU A 26 -6.62 -12.46 10.43
CA LEU A 26 -7.38 -11.88 9.33
C LEU A 26 -6.92 -10.44 9.03
N ASP A 27 -6.61 -9.64 10.05
CA ASP A 27 -6.02 -8.30 9.86
C ASP A 27 -4.63 -8.39 9.22
N LEU A 28 -3.81 -9.34 9.66
CA LEU A 28 -2.45 -9.53 9.15
C LEU A 28 -2.46 -10.02 7.70
N ALA A 29 -3.36 -10.95 7.36
CA ALA A 29 -3.59 -11.39 5.98
C ALA A 29 -4.13 -10.25 5.11
N ALA A 30 -5.10 -9.47 5.60
CA ALA A 30 -5.62 -8.31 4.87
C ALA A 30 -4.54 -7.27 4.56
N LYS A 31 -3.65 -6.99 5.52
CA LYS A 31 -2.48 -6.13 5.34
C LYS A 31 -1.51 -6.71 4.30
N ALA A 32 -1.19 -8.00 4.39
CA ALA A 32 -0.33 -8.67 3.42
C ALA A 32 -0.88 -8.59 1.98
N PHE A 33 -2.19 -8.84 1.81
CA PHE A 33 -2.85 -8.72 0.51
C PHE A 33 -2.84 -7.29 0.00
N LYS A 34 -3.10 -6.29 0.87
CA LYS A 34 -3.04 -4.88 0.49
C LYS A 34 -1.66 -4.51 -0.06
N VAL A 35 -0.60 -4.89 0.65
CA VAL A 35 0.79 -4.61 0.24
C VAL A 35 1.14 -5.35 -1.05
N SER A 36 0.70 -6.60 -1.21
CA SER A 36 0.90 -7.34 -2.46
C SER A 36 0.21 -6.66 -3.65
N GLY A 37 -0.99 -6.10 -3.43
CA GLY A 37 -1.72 -5.33 -4.43
C GLY A 37 -0.96 -4.08 -4.84
N GLU A 38 -0.38 -3.35 -3.89
CA GLU A 38 0.46 -2.18 -4.15
C GLU A 38 1.71 -2.55 -5.00
N CYS A 39 2.33 -3.71 -4.72
CA CYS A 39 3.45 -4.22 -5.53
C CYS A 39 3.03 -4.54 -6.97
N ILE A 40 1.89 -5.19 -7.16
CA ILE A 40 1.35 -5.51 -8.49
C ILE A 40 1.05 -4.20 -9.26
N MET A 41 0.47 -3.21 -8.60
CA MET A 41 0.18 -1.91 -9.21
C MET A 41 1.47 -1.19 -9.63
N LEU A 42 2.55 -1.27 -8.85
CA LEU A 42 3.85 -0.73 -9.22
C LEU A 42 4.43 -1.43 -10.46
N ILE A 43 4.32 -2.75 -10.55
CA ILE A 43 4.77 -3.50 -11.73
C ILE A 43 3.98 -3.05 -12.97
N LEU A 44 2.66 -2.96 -12.87
CA LEU A 44 1.81 -2.49 -13.97
C LEU A 44 2.14 -1.06 -14.38
N PHE A 45 2.41 -0.18 -13.40
CA PHE A 45 2.83 1.19 -13.64
C PHE A 45 4.18 1.27 -14.36
N GLU A 46 5.16 0.45 -13.98
CA GLU A 46 6.46 0.36 -14.64
C GLU A 46 6.33 -0.12 -16.11
N VAL A 47 5.48 -1.13 -16.37
CA VAL A 47 5.19 -1.62 -17.73
C VAL A 47 4.49 -0.55 -18.58
N TRP A 48 3.51 0.14 -18.01
CA TRP A 48 2.81 1.24 -18.69
C TRP A 48 3.77 2.40 -19.03
N LYS A 49 4.61 2.79 -18.07
CA LYS A 49 5.63 3.83 -18.26
C LYS A 49 6.64 3.43 -19.34
N LEU A 50 7.08 2.17 -19.37
CA LEU A 50 7.94 1.66 -20.44
C LEU A 50 7.26 1.79 -21.81
N SER A 51 5.96 1.51 -21.89
CA SER A 51 5.17 1.70 -23.12
C SER A 51 5.12 3.18 -23.55
N LEU A 52 4.99 4.11 -22.60
CA LEU A 52 5.04 5.56 -22.85
C LEU A 52 6.43 6.02 -23.33
N ALA A 53 7.49 5.43 -22.77
CA ALA A 53 8.86 5.66 -23.25
C ALA A 53 9.04 5.18 -24.70
N LEU A 54 8.58 3.97 -25.03
CA LEU A 54 8.65 3.43 -26.39
C LEU A 54 7.86 4.27 -27.38
N ASP A 55 6.65 4.70 -27.00
CA ASP A 55 5.81 5.57 -27.82
C ASP A 55 6.50 6.90 -28.11
N GLY A 56 7.10 7.51 -27.08
CA GLY A 56 7.83 8.76 -27.24
C GLY A 56 9.09 8.63 -28.09
N VAL A 57 9.75 7.46 -28.12
CA VAL A 57 10.88 7.21 -29.03
C VAL A 57 10.36 7.05 -30.48
N ARG A 58 9.31 6.25 -30.68
CA ARG A 58 8.76 5.93 -32.00
C ARG A 58 8.19 7.15 -32.72
N HIS A 59 7.41 7.97 -32.02
CA HIS A 59 6.88 9.22 -32.54
C HIS A 59 7.87 10.38 -32.39
N SER A 60 9.00 10.10 -31.73
CA SER A 60 10.08 11.03 -31.51
C SER A 60 9.54 12.33 -30.86
N ASN A 61 8.66 12.14 -29.88
CA ASN A 61 8.03 13.24 -29.18
C ASN A 61 8.82 13.50 -27.89
N SER A 62 9.54 14.63 -27.86
CA SER A 62 10.37 15.00 -26.71
C SER A 62 9.56 15.18 -25.43
N ARG A 63 8.29 15.59 -25.53
CA ARG A 63 7.41 15.84 -24.37
C ARG A 63 7.06 14.55 -23.64
N THR A 64 6.67 13.52 -24.38
CA THR A 64 6.40 12.20 -23.81
C THR A 64 7.66 11.60 -23.20
N MET A 65 8.85 11.91 -23.73
CA MET A 65 10.10 11.43 -23.16
C MET A 65 10.45 12.09 -21.83
N TRP A 66 10.29 13.41 -21.73
CA TRP A 66 10.47 14.13 -20.48
C TRP A 66 9.46 13.69 -19.41
N ALA A 67 8.20 13.48 -19.79
CA ALA A 67 7.19 12.94 -18.89
C ALA A 67 7.59 11.54 -18.38
N SER A 68 8.04 10.65 -19.27
CA SER A 68 8.53 9.33 -18.88
C SER A 68 9.72 9.41 -17.92
N ALA A 69 10.68 10.30 -18.18
CA ALA A 69 11.86 10.49 -17.31
C ALA A 69 11.47 11.00 -15.92
N SER A 70 10.56 11.98 -15.85
CA SER A 70 10.00 12.47 -14.58
C SER A 70 9.29 11.36 -13.80
N PHE A 71 8.49 10.54 -14.48
CA PHE A 71 7.83 9.40 -13.86
C PHE A 71 8.78 8.34 -13.33
N THR A 72 9.95 8.15 -13.97
CA THR A 72 10.96 7.24 -13.44
C THR A 72 11.51 7.72 -12.09
N ILE A 73 11.73 9.03 -11.91
CA ILE A 73 12.15 9.58 -10.62
C ILE A 73 11.06 9.38 -9.56
N PHE A 74 9.80 9.70 -9.89
CA PHE A 74 8.69 9.50 -8.96
C PHE A 74 8.50 8.04 -8.58
N SER A 75 8.55 7.12 -9.53
CA SER A 75 8.44 5.68 -9.27
C SER A 75 9.55 5.18 -8.34
N PHE A 76 10.78 5.66 -8.55
CA PHE A 76 11.90 5.33 -7.67
C PHE A 76 11.67 5.85 -6.25
N GLY A 77 11.20 7.09 -6.11
CA GLY A 77 10.82 7.66 -4.80
C GLY A 77 9.73 6.86 -4.10
N PHE A 78 8.65 6.49 -4.81
CA PHE A 78 7.59 5.62 -4.27
C PHE A 78 8.13 4.24 -3.87
N SER A 79 9.04 3.67 -4.65
CA SER A 79 9.62 2.35 -4.34
C SER A 79 10.43 2.40 -3.03
N ILE A 80 11.18 3.48 -2.78
CA ILE A 80 11.87 3.68 -1.50
C ILE A 80 10.87 3.81 -0.35
N LEU A 81 9.83 4.64 -0.50
CA LEU A 81 8.81 4.82 0.54
C LEU A 81 8.16 3.49 0.91
N MET A 82 7.79 2.69 -0.09
CA MET A 82 7.23 1.34 0.09
C MET A 82 8.19 0.42 0.85
N ILE A 83 9.49 0.41 0.51
CA ILE A 83 10.48 -0.37 1.24
C ILE A 83 10.55 0.07 2.71
N THR A 84 10.53 1.37 3.00
CA THR A 84 10.61 1.86 4.39
C THR A 84 9.39 1.50 5.22
N GLU A 85 8.18 1.57 4.63
CA GLU A 85 6.95 1.15 5.29
C GLU A 85 6.95 -0.38 5.51
N TYR A 86 7.48 -1.11 4.54
CA TYR A 86 7.59 -2.57 4.62
C TYR A 86 8.54 -3.04 5.71
N ILE A 87 9.71 -2.40 5.85
CA ILE A 87 10.68 -2.73 6.91
C ILE A 87 10.04 -2.54 8.29
N LYS A 88 9.32 -1.43 8.50
CA LYS A 88 8.58 -1.17 9.74
C LYS A 88 7.54 -2.26 10.00
N TRP A 89 6.85 -2.73 8.96
CA TRP A 89 5.87 -3.80 9.10
C TRP A 89 6.49 -5.15 9.44
N ILE A 90 7.68 -5.47 8.91
CA ILE A 90 8.43 -6.67 9.28
C ILE A 90 8.82 -6.62 10.76
N GLU A 91 9.28 -5.47 11.26
CA GLU A 91 9.68 -5.30 12.66
C GLU A 91 8.51 -5.55 13.61
N VAL A 92 7.35 -4.93 13.34
CA VAL A 92 6.11 -5.19 14.09
C VAL A 92 5.66 -6.65 13.96
N GLY A 93 5.82 -7.24 12.77
CA GLY A 93 5.48 -8.63 12.51
C GLY A 93 6.32 -9.64 13.30
N LYS A 94 7.60 -9.35 13.56
CA LYS A 94 8.48 -10.22 14.34
C LYS A 94 8.05 -10.35 15.79
N GLU A 95 7.53 -9.28 16.39
CA GLU A 95 7.01 -9.32 17.77
C GLU A 95 5.79 -10.24 17.91
N VAL A 96 4.98 -10.35 16.85
CA VAL A 96 3.82 -11.25 16.80
C VAL A 96 4.24 -12.69 16.50
N GLU A 97 5.26 -12.88 15.65
CA GLU A 97 5.78 -14.20 15.27
C GLU A 97 6.47 -14.93 16.44
N ILE A 98 7.15 -14.20 17.32
CA ILE A 98 7.74 -14.75 18.57
C ILE A 98 6.68 -15.40 19.48
N ARG A 99 5.40 -15.02 19.34
CA ARG A 99 4.29 -15.65 20.07
C ARG A 99 3.78 -16.95 19.43
N ASN A 100 4.43 -17.46 18.36
CA ASN A 100 4.03 -18.65 17.59
C ASN A 100 2.62 -18.56 16.98
N MET A 101 2.13 -17.35 16.73
CA MET A 101 0.74 -17.10 16.28
C MET A 101 0.60 -16.95 14.76
N ALA A 102 1.71 -16.87 14.01
CA ALA A 102 1.67 -16.64 12.57
C ALA A 102 1.92 -17.93 11.78
N PRO A 103 1.15 -18.19 10.70
CA PRO A 103 1.37 -19.36 9.87
C PRO A 103 2.58 -19.15 8.94
N GLU A 104 3.36 -20.21 8.73
CA GLU A 104 4.66 -20.19 8.04
C GLU A 104 4.64 -19.52 6.66
N TRP A 105 3.56 -19.73 5.89
CA TRP A 105 3.40 -19.15 4.55
C TRP A 105 3.41 -17.61 4.54
N VAL A 106 3.03 -16.96 5.65
CA VAL A 106 3.07 -15.50 5.77
C VAL A 106 4.50 -14.99 5.80
N GLY A 107 5.42 -15.72 6.44
CA GLY A 107 6.84 -15.37 6.49
C GLY A 107 7.51 -15.46 5.11
N GLU A 108 7.20 -16.50 4.34
CA GLU A 108 7.74 -16.69 3.00
C GLU A 108 7.20 -15.65 2.00
N LEU A 109 5.89 -15.38 2.05
CA LEU A 109 5.29 -14.31 1.24
C LEU A 109 5.89 -12.95 1.59
N LYS A 110 6.14 -12.70 2.88
CA LYS A 110 6.79 -11.48 3.36
C LYS A 110 8.17 -11.27 2.73
N ARG A 111 8.99 -12.32 2.74
CA ARG A 111 10.37 -12.26 2.23
C ARG A 111 10.39 -12.09 0.71
N THR A 112 9.50 -12.77 0.01
CA THR A 112 9.40 -12.70 -1.46
C THR A 112 9.01 -11.30 -1.92
N ASN A 113 8.00 -10.69 -1.28
CA ASN A 113 7.56 -9.33 -1.62
C ASN A 113 8.64 -8.28 -1.36
N LEU A 114 9.40 -8.41 -0.25
CA LEU A 114 10.53 -7.51 0.02
C LEU A 114 11.60 -7.61 -1.07
N ASN A 115 12.00 -8.83 -1.41
CA ASN A 115 13.03 -9.04 -2.44
C ASN A 115 12.58 -8.47 -3.79
N LEU A 116 11.30 -8.60 -4.12
CA LEU A 116 10.73 -8.06 -5.34
C LEU A 116 10.72 -6.52 -5.35
N LEU A 117 10.35 -5.87 -4.23
CA LEU A 117 10.40 -4.40 -4.09
C LEU A 117 11.84 -3.86 -4.20
N ILE A 118 12.81 -4.55 -3.59
CA ILE A 118 14.23 -4.19 -3.69
C ILE A 118 14.70 -4.34 -5.13
N ALA A 119 14.39 -5.46 -5.78
CA ALA A 119 14.77 -5.70 -7.18
C ALA A 119 14.18 -4.64 -8.12
N LEU A 120 12.89 -4.30 -7.96
CA LEU A 120 12.24 -3.23 -8.71
C LEU A 120 12.93 -1.88 -8.48
N SER A 121 13.26 -1.54 -7.23
CA SER A 121 13.96 -0.29 -6.91
C SER A 121 15.33 -0.20 -7.58
N CYS A 122 16.09 -1.31 -7.60
CA CYS A 122 17.38 -1.39 -8.28
C CYS A 122 17.22 -1.23 -9.80
N ILE A 123 16.24 -1.89 -10.41
CA ILE A 123 15.96 -1.78 -11.84
C ILE A 123 15.57 -0.34 -12.19
N SER A 124 14.64 0.26 -11.44
CA SER A 124 14.22 1.65 -11.67
C SER A 124 15.40 2.62 -11.53
N PHE A 125 16.28 2.42 -10.55
CA PHE A 125 17.50 3.22 -10.39
C PHE A 125 18.42 3.15 -11.62
N LEU A 126 18.65 1.95 -12.18
CA LEU A 126 19.47 1.76 -13.38
C LEU A 126 18.83 2.38 -14.63
N ILE A 127 17.51 2.45 -14.70
CA ILE A 127 16.77 3.01 -15.84
C ILE A 127 16.74 4.55 -15.83
N ILE A 128 16.91 5.21 -14.67
CA ILE A 128 16.95 6.68 -14.57
C ILE A 128 17.97 7.30 -15.54
N PRO A 129 19.28 6.99 -15.48
CA PRO A 129 20.26 7.64 -16.36
C PRO A 129 19.99 7.34 -17.83
N ALA A 130 19.52 6.13 -18.16
CA ALA A 130 19.18 5.74 -19.53
C ALA A 130 18.01 6.58 -20.08
N THR A 131 16.94 6.73 -19.30
CA THR A 131 15.75 7.52 -19.69
C THR A 131 16.03 9.02 -19.77
N PHE A 132 16.88 9.55 -18.90
CA PHE A 132 17.33 10.94 -19.00
C PHE A 132 18.22 11.18 -20.22
N TYR A 133 19.15 10.26 -20.50
CA TYR A 133 20.00 10.35 -21.67
C TYR A 133 19.18 10.33 -22.96
N THR A 134 18.21 9.42 -23.08
CA THR A 134 17.32 9.37 -24.26
C THR A 134 16.44 10.62 -24.36
N ALA A 135 15.91 11.14 -23.24
CA ALA A 135 15.14 12.38 -23.23
C ALA A 135 15.96 13.58 -23.71
N VAL A 136 17.21 13.72 -23.25
CA VAL A 136 18.11 14.80 -23.70
C VAL A 136 18.48 14.64 -25.17
N LYS A 137 18.80 13.43 -25.62
CA LYS A 137 19.14 13.16 -27.02
C LYS A 137 17.98 13.51 -27.95
N VAL A 138 16.79 12.98 -27.64
CA VAL A 138 15.56 13.30 -28.38
C VAL A 138 15.31 14.82 -28.35
N ALA A 139 15.40 15.48 -27.20
CA ALA A 139 15.20 16.93 -27.13
C ALA A 139 16.19 17.73 -28.00
N LYS A 140 17.46 17.30 -28.12
CA LYS A 140 18.44 17.93 -29.02
C LYS A 140 18.09 17.73 -30.48
N ASP A 141 17.73 16.51 -30.87
CA ASP A 141 17.38 16.18 -32.25
C ASP A 141 16.12 16.95 -32.69
N PHE A 142 15.09 17.03 -31.82
CA PHE A 142 13.87 17.82 -32.08
C PHE A 142 14.09 19.32 -31.99
N GLY A 143 14.91 19.79 -31.05
CA GLY A 143 15.24 21.20 -30.92
C GLY A 143 15.90 21.71 -32.20
N TRP A 144 16.76 20.88 -32.81
CA TRP A 144 17.40 21.20 -34.09
C TRP A 144 16.42 21.27 -35.26
N ASP A 145 15.49 20.32 -35.36
CA ASP A 145 14.47 20.30 -36.42
C ASP A 145 13.42 21.41 -36.25
N ALA A 146 13.01 21.70 -35.02
CA ALA A 146 12.11 22.82 -34.72
C ALA A 146 12.80 24.17 -34.97
N TYR A 147 14.08 24.30 -34.62
CA TYR A 147 14.88 25.49 -34.91
C TYR A 147 14.96 25.76 -36.41
N LYS A 148 15.20 24.72 -37.23
CA LYS A 148 15.20 24.83 -38.70
C LYS A 148 13.83 25.25 -39.27
N LYS A 149 12.72 24.82 -38.66
CA LYS A 149 11.37 25.09 -39.17
C LYS A 149 10.78 26.44 -38.72
N ILE A 150 11.05 26.88 -37.49
CA ILE A 150 10.39 28.04 -36.87
C ILE A 150 11.24 29.33 -37.01
N GLY A 151 12.54 29.20 -37.29
CA GLY A 151 13.47 30.33 -37.28
C GLY A 151 13.79 30.82 -35.87
N SER A 152 14.82 31.67 -35.72
CA SER A 152 15.47 31.99 -34.43
C SER A 152 14.68 32.89 -33.46
N SER A 153 13.35 32.89 -33.49
CA SER A 153 12.56 33.71 -32.56
C SER A 153 12.55 33.07 -31.16
N ILE A 154 13.57 33.42 -30.36
CA ILE A 154 13.83 32.94 -28.99
C ILE A 154 12.66 33.20 -28.04
N LYS A 155 11.88 34.26 -28.28
CA LYS A 155 10.75 34.65 -27.42
C LYS A 155 9.60 33.64 -27.49
N ILE A 156 9.27 33.19 -28.70
CA ILE A 156 8.20 32.20 -28.93
C ILE A 156 8.61 30.83 -28.39
N GLN A 157 9.89 30.44 -28.50
CA GLN A 157 10.40 29.18 -27.96
C GLN A 157 10.30 29.12 -26.43
N LYS A 158 10.64 30.21 -25.73
CA LYS A 158 10.58 30.26 -24.26
C LYS A 158 9.16 30.11 -23.72
N ASP A 159 8.21 30.81 -24.33
CA ASP A 159 6.79 30.75 -23.94
C ASP A 159 6.18 29.39 -24.30
N TRP A 160 6.56 28.80 -25.44
CA TRP A 160 6.13 27.44 -25.81
C TRP A 160 6.65 26.37 -24.84
N HIS A 161 7.92 26.44 -24.42
CA HIS A 161 8.47 25.45 -23.49
C HIS A 161 7.84 25.57 -22.09
N ALA A 162 7.54 26.78 -21.62
CA ALA A 162 6.89 27.00 -20.34
C ALA A 162 5.44 26.51 -20.33
N ILE A 163 4.65 26.88 -21.35
CA ILE A 163 3.24 26.47 -21.48
C ILE A 163 3.14 24.96 -21.73
N ALA A 164 4.00 24.41 -22.59
CA ALA A 164 3.99 22.98 -22.86
C ALA A 164 4.39 22.15 -21.63
N GLY A 165 5.41 22.57 -20.87
CA GLY A 165 5.82 21.89 -19.63
C GLY A 165 4.70 21.86 -18.60
N PHE A 166 4.03 22.99 -18.39
CA PHE A 166 2.92 23.10 -17.44
C PHE A 166 1.69 22.29 -17.88
N CYS A 167 1.33 22.32 -19.17
CA CYS A 167 0.22 21.54 -19.73
C CYS A 167 0.50 20.03 -19.72
N SER A 168 1.72 19.58 -20.04
CA SER A 168 2.03 18.15 -19.99
C SER A 168 2.03 17.63 -18.55
N ALA A 169 2.57 18.37 -17.59
CA ALA A 169 2.56 17.97 -16.19
C ALA A 169 1.12 17.90 -15.62
N SER A 170 0.28 18.89 -15.94
CA SER A 170 -1.11 18.95 -15.47
C SER A 170 -2.04 17.95 -16.16
N LEU A 171 -1.91 17.73 -17.48
CA LEU A 171 -2.74 16.75 -18.21
C LEU A 171 -2.41 15.32 -17.78
N ILE A 172 -1.12 15.03 -17.60
CA ILE A 172 -0.64 13.71 -17.20
C ILE A 172 -0.99 13.44 -15.72
N ALA A 173 -0.86 14.45 -14.85
CA ALA A 173 -1.37 14.37 -13.48
C ALA A 173 -2.90 14.20 -13.47
N ALA A 174 -3.65 14.88 -14.33
CA ALA A 174 -5.11 14.77 -14.38
C ALA A 174 -5.60 13.41 -14.90
N ILE A 175 -4.94 12.83 -15.92
CA ILE A 175 -5.28 11.49 -16.42
C ILE A 175 -4.91 10.43 -15.38
N GLY A 176 -3.71 10.51 -14.80
CA GLY A 176 -3.26 9.60 -13.74
C GLY A 176 -4.14 9.69 -12.49
N LEU A 177 -4.51 10.91 -12.07
CA LEU A 177 -5.37 11.14 -10.91
C LEU A 177 -6.83 10.74 -11.18
N LYS A 178 -7.36 10.91 -12.40
CA LYS A 178 -8.72 10.49 -12.73
C LYS A 178 -8.85 8.96 -12.70
N GLU A 179 -7.88 8.24 -13.26
CA GLU A 179 -7.83 6.77 -13.20
C GLU A 179 -7.61 6.27 -11.75
N PHE A 180 -6.77 6.96 -10.98
CA PHE A 180 -6.50 6.64 -9.58
C PHE A 180 -7.70 6.95 -8.64
N VAL A 181 -8.41 8.05 -8.86
CA VAL A 181 -9.62 8.45 -8.09
C VAL A 181 -10.83 7.60 -8.49
N GLN A 182 -10.90 7.13 -9.74
CA GLN A 182 -11.93 6.18 -10.18
C GLN A 182 -11.66 4.74 -9.72
N TRP A 183 -10.46 4.43 -9.21
CA TRP A 183 -10.20 3.19 -8.50
C TRP A 183 -11.01 3.20 -7.20
N LYS A 184 -12.24 2.68 -7.28
CA LYS A 184 -13.06 2.47 -6.09
C LYS A 184 -12.31 1.47 -5.21
N PRO A 185 -11.82 1.85 -4.02
CA PRO A 185 -11.33 0.87 -3.09
C PRO A 185 -12.46 -0.13 -2.89
N PHE A 186 -12.12 -1.41 -2.99
CA PHE A 186 -13.05 -2.51 -2.77
C PHE A 186 -13.83 -2.23 -1.48
N SER A 187 -15.05 -1.70 -1.64
CA SER A 187 -15.87 -1.26 -0.53
C SER A 187 -16.32 -2.53 0.16
N ARG A 188 -15.62 -2.89 1.24
CA ARG A 188 -16.14 -3.86 2.20
C ARG A 188 -17.48 -3.30 2.64
N LYS A 189 -18.56 -3.92 2.15
CA LYS A 189 -19.84 -3.90 2.86
C LYS A 189 -19.53 -4.58 4.18
N THR A 190 -19.23 -3.80 5.21
CA THR A 190 -19.23 -4.31 6.57
C THR A 190 -20.62 -4.91 6.80
N PRO A 191 -20.72 -6.21 7.14
CA PRO A 191 -22.00 -6.74 7.56
C PRO A 191 -22.47 -5.93 8.77
N LYS A 192 -23.67 -5.37 8.68
CA LYS A 192 -24.39 -4.62 9.74
C LYS A 192 -24.75 -5.53 10.93
N ARG A 193 -23.78 -6.24 11.50
CA ARG A 193 -24.01 -7.29 12.51
C ARG A 193 -23.09 -7.17 13.72
N GLN A 194 -22.74 -5.96 14.14
CA GLN A 194 -21.98 -5.74 15.39
C GLN A 194 -22.57 -4.71 16.36
N SER A 195 -23.63 -3.96 16.00
CA SER A 195 -24.23 -3.01 16.95
C SER A 195 -25.13 -3.65 18.02
N ALA A 196 -25.40 -4.96 17.93
CA ALA A 196 -26.18 -5.67 18.96
C ALA A 196 -25.31 -6.29 20.06
N ILE A 197 -24.00 -6.46 19.85
CA ILE A 197 -23.12 -7.15 20.81
C ILE A 197 -22.56 -6.16 21.86
N TYR A 198 -22.45 -4.87 21.52
CA TYR A 198 -22.03 -3.86 22.50
C TYR A 198 -23.15 -3.41 23.45
N SER A 199 -24.43 -3.67 23.16
CA SER A 199 -25.52 -3.35 24.11
C SER A 199 -25.70 -4.42 25.19
N THR A 200 -25.22 -5.65 24.97
CA THR A 200 -25.24 -6.71 25.98
C THR A 200 -24.06 -6.61 26.94
N MET A 201 -22.90 -6.11 26.49
CA MET A 201 -21.71 -5.94 27.33
C MET A 201 -21.94 -4.91 28.47
N SER A 202 -22.74 -3.87 28.23
CA SER A 202 -23.15 -2.90 29.27
C SER A 202 -24.19 -3.43 30.28
N GLN A 203 -24.85 -4.56 30.01
CA GLN A 203 -25.80 -5.18 30.94
C GLN A 203 -25.16 -6.25 31.82
N VAL A 204 -24.12 -6.94 31.35
CA VAL A 204 -23.43 -7.99 32.13
C VAL A 204 -22.63 -7.36 33.29
N ASP A 205 -21.92 -6.25 33.05
CA ASP A 205 -21.19 -5.53 34.12
C ASP A 205 -22.10 -4.99 35.24
N ARG A 206 -23.42 -4.92 35.00
CA ARG A 206 -24.41 -4.46 35.99
C ARG A 206 -24.92 -5.56 36.90
N PHE A 207 -24.74 -6.84 36.55
CA PHE A 207 -25.17 -7.98 37.37
C PHE A 207 -24.09 -8.41 38.37
N ASP A 208 -22.81 -8.36 37.99
CA ASP A 208 -21.71 -8.81 38.86
C ASP A 208 -21.51 -7.90 40.09
N GLY A 209 -21.89 -6.62 40.01
CA GLY A 209 -21.84 -5.70 41.14
C GLY A 209 -22.92 -5.95 42.22
N LEU A 210 -24.03 -6.64 41.88
CA LEU A 210 -25.14 -6.88 42.81
C LEU A 210 -24.98 -8.20 43.58
N GLU A 211 -24.29 -9.20 43.03
CA GLU A 211 -23.99 -10.43 43.78
C GLU A 211 -22.92 -10.21 44.86
N ALA A 212 -21.97 -9.30 44.64
CA ALA A 212 -20.95 -8.95 45.63
C ALA A 212 -21.55 -8.28 46.90
N GLN A 213 -22.69 -7.59 46.80
CA GLN A 213 -23.33 -6.96 47.95
C GLN A 213 -24.20 -7.90 48.80
N ARG A 214 -24.53 -9.11 48.32
CA ARG A 214 -25.38 -10.06 49.07
C ARG A 214 -24.59 -11.03 49.95
N ALA A 215 -23.26 -11.04 49.84
CA ALA A 215 -22.40 -11.96 50.58
C ALA A 215 -21.88 -11.40 51.92
N GLU A 216 -22.27 -10.18 52.31
CA GLU A 216 -21.78 -9.50 53.53
C GLU A 216 -22.86 -9.30 54.61
N GLU A 217 -23.97 -10.04 54.62
CA GLU A 217 -24.85 -10.05 55.80
C GLU A 217 -24.30 -11.03 56.85
N PRO A 218 -23.80 -10.56 58.02
CA PRO A 218 -23.43 -11.43 59.11
C PRO A 218 -24.68 -12.06 59.73
N ILE A 219 -24.63 -13.38 59.91
CA ILE A 219 -25.60 -14.14 60.69
C ILE A 219 -25.29 -13.85 62.17
N ASP A 220 -26.10 -12.99 62.79
CA ASP A 220 -26.06 -12.75 64.24
C ASP A 220 -26.72 -13.94 64.97
N ASP A 221 -25.95 -14.57 65.87
CA ASP A 221 -26.41 -15.50 66.92
C ASP A 221 -26.84 -14.72 68.19
#